data_AF-A0A1F4G7I9-F1
#
_entry.id   AF-A0A1F4G7I9-F1
#
_cell.length_a   1.000
_cell.length_b   1.000
_cell.length_c   1.000
_cell.angle_alpha   90.00
_cell.angle_beta   90.00
_cell.angle_gamma   90.00
#
_symmetry.space_group_name_H-M   'P 1'
#
loop_
_entity.id
_entity.type
_entity.pdbx_description
1 polymer ?
#
loop_
_entity_poly.entity_id
_entity_poly.type
_entity_poly.pdbx_seq_one_letter_code
_entity_poly.pdbx_strand_id
1 'polypeptide(L)'
;MDTWQDAFRVTLIGLGATAVMDVWLQWLKRMGVATQGFGLIGRWVGHLLRGRLTHAAIAKAEPIAGELAWGWLTHYAVGVAFSALLAAVAGRSWLASPTLLPALAVGVLTVAAPLLLMQPAMGAGFFASKTPSPAKSCLRSLLNHCVFGLGLYLSASLIALVQP
;
A
#
# COMPACT_ATOMS: atom_id res chain seq x y z
N MET A 1 5.77 26.18 10.88
CA MET A 1 4.87 25.52 9.90
C MET A 1 3.75 24.86 10.67
N ASP A 2 2.51 24.97 10.18
CA ASP A 2 1.29 24.55 10.87
C ASP A 2 1.11 23.03 10.79
N THR A 3 0.80 22.39 11.92
CA THR A 3 0.49 20.95 12.01
C THR A 3 -0.64 20.51 11.08
N TRP A 4 -1.61 21.40 10.80
CA TRP A 4 -2.70 21.11 9.86
C TRP A 4 -2.22 21.06 8.41
N GLN A 5 -1.26 21.92 8.06
CA GLN A 5 -0.65 21.93 6.72
C GLN A 5 0.17 20.66 6.50
N ASP A 6 0.93 20.22 7.50
CA ASP A 6 1.69 18.97 7.43
C ASP A 6 0.76 17.76 7.26
N ALA A 7 -0.33 17.69 8.04
CA ALA A 7 -1.32 16.62 7.93
C ALA A 7 -1.99 16.59 6.55
N PHE A 8 -2.31 17.76 5.99
CA PHE A 8 -2.87 17.86 4.65
C PHE A 8 -1.88 17.37 3.58
N ARG A 9 -0.61 17.80 3.64
CA ARG A 9 0.44 17.35 2.73
C ARG A 9 0.64 15.84 2.80
N VAL A 10 0.76 15.29 4.02
CA VAL A 10 0.87 13.83 4.24
C VAL A 10 -0.30 13.09 3.62
N THR A 11 -1.52 13.60 3.79
CA THR A 11 -2.72 12.98 3.21
C THR A 11 -2.65 12.97 1.69
N LEU A 12 -2.37 14.12 1.06
CA LEU A 12 -2.29 14.20 -0.40
C LEU A 12 -1.15 13.33 -0.98
N ILE A 13 0.01 13.30 -0.32
CA ILE A 13 1.15 12.47 -0.74
C ILE A 13 0.75 10.99 -0.69
N GLY A 14 0.14 10.54 0.41
CA GLY A 14 -0.32 9.17 0.56
C GLY A 14 -1.35 8.78 -0.50
N LEU A 15 -2.37 9.62 -0.73
CA LEU A 15 -3.38 9.40 -1.75
C LEU A 15 -2.77 9.34 -3.17
N GLY A 16 -1.87 10.27 -3.49
CA GLY A 16 -1.18 10.32 -4.78
C GLY A 16 -0.29 9.12 -5.03
N ALA A 17 0.48 8.70 -4.03
CA ALA A 17 1.34 7.52 -4.11
C ALA A 17 0.53 6.23 -4.33
N THR A 18 -0.59 6.08 -3.61
CA THR A 18 -1.52 4.96 -3.81
C THR A 18 -2.09 4.97 -5.23
N ALA A 19 -2.54 6.13 -5.73
CA ALA A 19 -3.06 6.25 -7.09
C ALA A 19 -2.01 5.89 -8.18
N VAL A 20 -0.75 6.29 -8.00
CA VAL A 20 0.37 5.90 -8.89
C VAL A 20 0.51 4.37 -8.92
N MET A 21 0.43 3.73 -7.75
CA MET A 21 0.48 2.27 -7.68
C MET A 21 -0.75 1.61 -8.32
N ASP A 22 -1.94 2.19 -8.22
CA ASP A 22 -3.15 1.68 -8.87
C ASP A 22 -3.03 1.72 -10.40
N VAL A 23 -2.50 2.82 -10.94
CA VAL A 23 -2.20 2.94 -12.38
C VAL A 23 -1.23 1.83 -12.80
N TRP A 24 -0.19 1.58 -12.01
CA TRP A 24 0.76 0.49 -12.23
C TRP A 24 0.11 -0.90 -12.18
N LEU A 25 -0.72 -1.18 -11.16
CA LEU A 25 -1.44 -2.45 -11.04
C LEU A 25 -2.40 -2.66 -12.21
N GLN A 26 -3.06 -1.59 -12.67
CA GLN A 26 -3.96 -1.64 -13.82
C GLN A 26 -3.19 -1.84 -15.13
N TRP A 27 -1.99 -1.29 -15.26
CA TRP A 27 -1.08 -1.59 -16.37
C TRP A 27 -0.65 -3.06 -16.37
N LEU A 28 -0.20 -3.59 -15.22
CA LEU A 28 0.15 -5.01 -15.07
C LEU A 28 -1.01 -5.94 -15.45
N LYS A 29 -2.23 -5.60 -15.03
CA LYS A 29 -3.46 -6.34 -15.37
C LYS A 29 -3.69 -6.36 -16.89
N ARG A 30 -3.45 -5.25 -17.59
CA ARG A 30 -3.55 -5.16 -19.06
C ARG A 30 -2.48 -6.00 -19.77
N MET A 31 -1.32 -6.17 -19.14
CA MET A 31 -0.24 -7.05 -19.62
C MET A 31 -0.46 -8.54 -19.27
N GLY A 32 -1.64 -8.92 -18.75
CA GLY A 32 -1.97 -10.30 -18.42
C GLY A 32 -1.40 -10.81 -17.09
N VAL A 33 -0.84 -9.93 -16.26
CA VAL A 33 -0.33 -10.31 -14.93
C VAL A 33 -1.51 -10.42 -13.97
N ALA A 34 -1.67 -11.59 -13.35
CA ALA A 34 -2.67 -11.80 -12.31
C ALA A 34 -2.34 -10.94 -11.08
N THR A 35 -3.23 -9.99 -10.76
CA THR A 35 -3.19 -9.16 -9.56
C THR A 35 -4.22 -9.65 -8.55
N GLN A 36 -3.93 -9.46 -7.26
CA GLN A 36 -4.89 -9.77 -6.20
C GLN A 36 -6.00 -8.71 -6.21
N GLY A 37 -7.26 -9.15 -6.27
CA GLY A 37 -8.39 -8.23 -6.22
C GLY A 37 -8.53 -7.57 -4.84
N PHE A 38 -8.75 -6.26 -4.82
CA PHE A 38 -8.98 -5.49 -3.58
C PHE A 38 -10.15 -6.03 -2.74
N GLY A 39 -11.14 -6.67 -3.36
CA GLY A 39 -12.23 -7.34 -2.65
C GLY A 39 -11.77 -8.38 -1.63
N LEU A 40 -10.65 -9.10 -1.89
CA LEU A 40 -10.10 -10.04 -0.91
C LEU A 40 -9.49 -9.34 0.30
N ILE A 41 -8.89 -8.16 0.10
CA ILE A 41 -8.37 -7.34 1.20
C ILE A 41 -9.53 -6.84 2.05
N GLY A 42 -10.58 -6.30 1.42
CA GLY A 42 -11.75 -5.83 2.17
C GLY A 42 -12.49 -6.96 2.86
N ARG A 43 -12.59 -8.15 2.25
CA ARG A 43 -13.12 -9.35 2.91
C ARG A 43 -12.32 -9.68 4.16
N TRP A 44 -10.98 -9.69 4.07
CA TRP A 44 -10.11 -9.93 5.22
C TRP A 44 -10.31 -8.88 6.32
N VAL A 45 -10.36 -7.60 5.95
CA VAL A 45 -10.58 -6.50 6.92
C VAL A 45 -11.95 -6.61 7.59
N GLY A 46 -13.03 -6.90 6.88
CA GLY A 46 -14.33 -7.03 7.52
C GLY A 46 -14.43 -8.25 8.45
N HIS A 47 -13.72 -9.34 8.15
CA HIS A 47 -13.59 -10.47 9.09
C HIS A 47 -12.69 -10.12 10.29
N LEU A 48 -11.62 -9.35 10.07
CA LEU A 48 -10.77 -8.84 11.14
C LEU A 48 -11.57 -7.99 12.13
N LEU A 49 -12.44 -7.10 11.64
CA LEU A 49 -13.33 -6.28 12.47
C LEU A 49 -14.35 -7.13 13.26
N ARG A 50 -14.58 -8.39 12.85
CA ARG A 50 -15.42 -9.38 13.55
C ARG A 50 -14.59 -10.35 14.41
N GLY A 51 -13.31 -10.04 14.66
CA GLY A 51 -12.41 -10.83 15.51
C GLY A 51 -11.72 -12.00 14.80
N ARG A 52 -11.90 -12.18 13.49
CA ARG A 52 -11.24 -13.24 12.73
C ARG A 52 -10.03 -12.69 11.95
N LEU A 53 -8.86 -12.82 12.56
CA LEU A 53 -7.61 -12.35 11.98
C LEU A 53 -7.09 -13.25 10.84
N THR A 54 -7.22 -14.57 10.95
CA THR A 54 -6.57 -15.51 10.03
C THR A 54 -7.57 -16.40 9.28
N HIS A 55 -7.21 -16.73 8.05
CA HIS A 55 -7.97 -17.58 7.15
C HIS A 55 -7.07 -18.62 6.49
N ALA A 56 -7.58 -19.84 6.32
CA ALA A 56 -6.88 -20.87 5.55
C ALA A 56 -6.77 -20.50 4.07
N ALA A 57 -7.82 -19.87 3.53
CA ALA A 57 -7.83 -19.24 2.22
C ALA A 57 -8.93 -18.16 2.22
N ILE A 58 -8.55 -16.88 2.21
CA ILE A 58 -9.50 -15.76 2.25
C ILE A 58 -10.52 -15.80 1.10
N ALA A 59 -10.12 -16.30 -0.07
CA ALA A 59 -11.01 -16.43 -1.23
C ALA A 59 -12.19 -17.39 -0.99
N LYS A 60 -12.06 -18.33 -0.04
CA LYS A 60 -13.11 -19.25 0.40
C LYS A 60 -13.89 -18.77 1.63
N ALA A 61 -13.47 -17.66 2.24
CA ALA A 61 -14.22 -17.08 3.35
C ALA A 61 -15.54 -16.49 2.84
N GLU A 62 -16.54 -16.44 3.72
CA GLU A 62 -17.83 -15.83 3.44
C GLU A 62 -17.63 -14.38 2.93
N PRO A 63 -18.19 -14.02 1.77
CA PRO A 63 -18.17 -12.65 1.28
C PRO A 63 -18.82 -11.69 2.29
N ILE A 64 -18.36 -10.44 2.32
CA ILE A 64 -19.01 -9.39 3.11
C ILE A 64 -19.63 -8.34 2.20
N ALA A 65 -20.69 -7.69 2.66
CA ALA A 65 -21.28 -6.56 1.96
C ALA A 65 -20.23 -5.45 1.77
N GLY A 66 -20.07 -4.98 0.53
CA GLY A 66 -19.13 -3.90 0.20
C GLY A 66 -17.65 -4.29 0.31
N GLU A 67 -17.27 -5.57 0.20
CA GLU A 67 -15.86 -6.00 0.32
C GLU A 67 -14.91 -5.27 -0.63
N LEU A 68 -15.37 -4.88 -1.82
CA LEU A 68 -14.56 -4.07 -2.73
C LEU A 68 -14.31 -2.66 -2.18
N ALA A 69 -15.33 -2.00 -1.63
CA ALA A 69 -15.21 -0.66 -1.04
C ALA A 69 -14.30 -0.68 0.20
N TRP A 70 -14.43 -1.70 1.05
CA TRP A 70 -13.51 -1.92 2.17
C TRP A 70 -12.06 -2.12 1.71
N GLY A 71 -11.88 -2.86 0.61
CA GLY A 71 -10.56 -3.05 0.00
C GLY A 71 -9.91 -1.74 -0.41
N TRP A 72 -10.65 -0.91 -1.15
CA TRP A 72 -10.19 0.41 -1.58
C TRP A 72 -9.93 1.36 -0.40
N LEU A 73 -10.86 1.44 0.56
CA LEU A 73 -10.69 2.29 1.74
C LEU A 73 -9.44 1.90 2.53
N THR A 74 -9.24 0.60 2.77
CA THR A 74 -8.04 0.08 3.43
C THR A 74 -6.79 0.43 2.64
N HIS A 75 -6.86 0.33 1.31
CA HIS A 75 -5.72 0.59 0.45
C HIS A 75 -5.20 2.02 0.59
N TYR A 76 -6.10 2.99 0.48
CA TYR A 76 -5.76 4.42 0.61
C TYR A 76 -5.42 4.79 2.06
N ALA A 77 -6.11 4.23 3.05
CA ALA A 77 -5.79 4.48 4.46
C ALA A 77 -4.36 4.04 4.81
N VAL A 78 -3.95 2.86 4.35
CA VAL A 78 -2.57 2.35 4.54
C VAL A 78 -1.57 3.22 3.77
N GLY A 79 -1.90 3.68 2.56
CA GLY A 79 -1.05 4.61 1.81
C GLY A 79 -0.78 5.91 2.56
N VAL A 80 -1.83 6.51 3.14
CA VAL A 80 -1.71 7.70 4.00
C VAL A 80 -0.89 7.40 5.25
N ALA A 81 -1.11 6.26 5.90
CA ALA A 81 -0.33 5.84 7.07
C ALA A 81 1.17 5.69 6.75
N PHE A 82 1.53 5.14 5.59
CA PHE A 82 2.92 5.05 5.16
C PHE A 82 3.53 6.39 4.76
N SER A 83 2.75 7.31 4.20
CA SER A 83 3.21 8.70 4.01
C SER A 83 3.46 9.41 5.33
N ALA A 84 2.64 9.16 6.36
CA ALA A 84 2.86 9.70 7.70
C ALA A 84 4.13 9.11 8.34
N LEU A 85 4.35 7.81 8.17
CA LEU A 85 5.58 7.14 8.59
C LEU A 85 6.80 7.78 7.92
N LEU A 86 6.75 8.01 6.60
CA LEU A 86 7.82 8.69 5.88
C LEU A 86 8.14 10.07 6.47
N ALA A 87 7.12 10.89 6.71
CA ALA A 87 7.30 12.22 7.31
C ALA A 87 7.89 12.14 8.73
N ALA A 88 7.53 11.11 9.50
CA ALA A 88 8.06 10.89 10.84
C ALA A 88 9.54 10.47 10.82
N VAL A 89 9.96 9.60 9.89
CA VAL A 89 11.35 9.10 9.82
C VAL A 89 12.30 10.02 9.06
N ALA A 90 11.84 10.65 7.98
CA ALA A 90 12.65 11.56 7.16
C ALA A 90 12.65 13.00 7.70
N GLY A 91 11.78 13.29 8.67
CA GLY A 91 11.56 14.60 9.22
C GLY A 91 10.61 15.46 8.39
N ARG A 92 9.98 16.43 9.05
CA ARG A 92 8.97 17.32 8.44
C ARG A 92 9.51 18.14 7.27
N SER A 93 10.81 18.48 7.28
CA SER A 93 11.47 19.19 6.18
C SER A 93 11.41 18.41 4.85
N TRP A 94 11.33 17.08 4.90
CA TRP A 94 11.18 16.26 3.70
C TRP A 94 9.88 16.58 2.94
N LEU A 95 8.81 16.98 3.63
CA LEU A 95 7.54 17.36 2.99
C LEU A 95 7.67 18.61 2.11
N ALA A 96 8.63 19.50 2.42
CA ALA A 96 8.89 20.73 1.66
C ALA A 96 10.03 20.57 0.65
N SER A 97 10.98 19.68 0.92
CA SER A 97 12.14 19.41 0.06
C SER A 97 12.32 17.91 -0.12
N PRO A 98 11.41 17.25 -0.86
CA PRO A 98 11.41 15.81 -0.99
C PRO A 98 12.64 15.33 -1.75
N THR A 99 13.25 14.27 -1.23
CA THR A 99 14.34 13.54 -1.88
C THR A 99 13.93 12.09 -2.12
N LEU A 100 14.49 11.47 -3.15
CA LEU A 100 14.06 10.13 -3.59
C LEU A 100 14.38 9.02 -2.58
N LEU A 101 15.56 9.08 -1.94
CA LEU A 101 16.07 7.97 -1.14
C LEU A 101 15.17 7.60 0.05
N PRO A 102 14.72 8.54 0.90
CA PRO A 102 13.82 8.20 2.01
C PRO A 102 12.49 7.59 1.54
N ALA A 103 11.91 8.10 0.45
CA ALA A 103 10.66 7.60 -0.10
C ALA A 103 10.80 6.18 -0.67
N LEU A 104 11.87 5.89 -1.42
CA LEU A 104 12.15 4.53 -1.90
C LEU A 104 12.46 3.57 -0.75
N ALA A 105 13.21 4.00 0.26
CA ALA A 105 13.52 3.18 1.44
C ALA A 105 12.23 2.78 2.17
N VAL A 106 11.34 3.74 2.46
CA VAL A 106 10.03 3.46 3.07
C VAL A 106 9.20 2.56 2.16
N GLY A 107 9.15 2.84 0.85
CA GLY A 107 8.49 1.97 -0.14
C GLY A 107 8.94 0.52 0.00
N VAL A 108 10.24 0.24 -0.13
CA VAL A 108 10.79 -1.12 0.01
C VAL A 108 10.49 -1.74 1.36
N LEU A 109 10.62 -1.00 2.47
CA LEU A 109 10.33 -1.52 3.82
C LEU A 109 8.87 -1.91 3.99
N THR A 110 7.95 -1.18 3.35
CA THR A 110 6.51 -1.47 3.46
C THR A 110 6.12 -2.82 2.84
N VAL A 111 6.98 -3.45 2.02
CA VAL A 111 6.81 -4.85 1.53
C VAL A 111 6.65 -5.85 2.67
N ALA A 112 7.19 -5.54 3.86
CA ALA A 112 7.00 -6.37 5.04
C ALA A 112 5.51 -6.54 5.38
N ALA A 113 4.68 -5.50 5.20
CA ALA A 113 3.26 -5.55 5.51
C ALA A 113 2.51 -6.65 4.73
N PRO A 114 2.58 -6.72 3.38
CA PRO A 114 1.96 -7.83 2.68
C PRO A 114 2.66 -9.17 2.96
N LEU A 115 4.00 -9.24 2.95
CA LEU A 115 4.69 -10.54 2.97
C LEU A 115 4.73 -11.22 4.35
N LEU A 116 4.68 -10.46 5.45
CA LEU A 116 4.80 -10.97 6.82
C LEU A 116 3.50 -10.90 7.62
N LEU A 117 2.55 -10.04 7.24
CA LEU A 117 1.28 -9.89 7.95
C LEU A 117 0.11 -10.31 7.08
N MET A 118 -0.12 -9.59 5.98
CA MET A 118 -1.35 -9.73 5.19
C MET A 118 -1.45 -11.09 4.48
N GLN A 119 -0.41 -11.52 3.76
CA GLN A 119 -0.40 -12.79 3.03
C GLN A 119 -0.51 -14.01 3.96
N PRO A 120 0.23 -14.09 5.09
CA PRO A 120 0.00 -15.13 6.09
C PRO A 120 -1.44 -15.14 6.63
N ALA A 121 -1.96 -13.99 7.03
CA ALA A 121 -3.30 -13.86 7.59
C ALA A 121 -4.40 -14.25 6.59
N MET A 122 -4.18 -14.00 5.29
CA MET A 122 -5.10 -14.36 4.21
C MET A 122 -4.96 -15.82 3.72
N GLY A 123 -3.98 -16.56 4.22
CA GLY A 123 -3.76 -17.98 3.93
C GLY A 123 -2.71 -18.28 2.86
N ALA A 124 -2.03 -17.27 2.32
CA ALA A 124 -0.94 -17.44 1.35
C ALA A 124 0.42 -17.77 1.99
N GLY A 125 0.51 -17.72 3.32
CA GLY A 125 1.73 -18.04 4.08
C GLY A 125 2.77 -16.92 4.09
N PHE A 126 3.80 -17.06 4.94
CA PHE A 126 4.94 -16.15 4.99
C PHE A 126 5.66 -16.12 3.65
N PHE A 127 5.98 -14.92 3.17
CA PHE A 127 6.59 -14.72 1.85
C PHE A 127 5.80 -15.42 0.72
N ALA A 128 4.47 -15.44 0.84
CA ALA A 128 3.58 -16.08 -0.11
C ALA A 128 3.92 -17.57 -0.38
N SER A 129 4.48 -18.28 0.60
CA SER A 129 4.99 -19.66 0.48
C SER A 129 3.96 -20.70 0.05
N LYS A 130 2.66 -20.44 0.25
CA LYS A 130 1.55 -21.31 -0.17
C LYS A 130 0.96 -20.93 -1.53
N THR A 131 1.55 -19.97 -2.24
CA THR A 131 1.14 -19.60 -3.61
C THR A 131 1.85 -20.47 -4.65
N PRO A 132 1.32 -20.62 -5.88
CA PRO A 132 1.96 -21.45 -6.92
C PRO A 132 3.36 -20.97 -7.34
N SER A 133 3.73 -19.72 -7.06
CA SER A 133 5.05 -19.17 -7.43
C SER A 133 5.55 -18.14 -6.41
N PRO A 134 6.00 -18.57 -5.21
CA PRO A 134 6.34 -17.67 -4.10
C PRO A 134 7.39 -16.62 -4.46
N ALA A 135 8.48 -17.00 -5.14
CA ALA A 135 9.52 -16.07 -5.57
C ALA A 135 8.98 -14.97 -6.51
N LYS A 136 8.10 -15.35 -7.45
CA LYS A 136 7.46 -14.38 -8.35
C LYS A 136 6.50 -13.46 -7.59
N SER A 137 5.77 -13.98 -6.61
CA SER A 137 4.89 -13.20 -5.74
C SER A 137 5.68 -12.18 -4.89
N CYS A 138 6.80 -12.60 -4.30
CA CYS A 138 7.69 -11.71 -3.55
C CYS A 138 8.30 -10.62 -4.43
N LEU A 139 8.82 -10.98 -5.61
CA LEU A 139 9.38 -10.01 -6.57
C LEU A 139 8.30 -9.00 -7.01
N ARG A 140 7.09 -9.46 -7.32
CA ARG A 140 5.98 -8.56 -7.66
C ARG A 140 5.62 -7.63 -6.50
N SER A 141 5.56 -8.15 -5.27
CA SER A 141 5.31 -7.33 -4.09
C SER A 141 6.38 -6.25 -3.94
N LEU A 142 7.66 -6.61 -4.10
CA LEU A 142 8.78 -5.67 -4.05
C LEU A 142 8.65 -4.59 -5.14
N LEU A 143 8.42 -4.98 -6.39
CA LEU A 143 8.26 -4.03 -7.50
C LEU A 143 7.09 -3.06 -7.27
N ASN A 144 5.94 -3.56 -6.83
CA ASN A 144 4.79 -2.71 -6.52
C ASN A 144 5.12 -1.67 -5.45
N HIS A 145 5.90 -2.05 -4.43
CA HIS A 145 6.24 -1.17 -3.33
C HIS A 145 7.41 -0.22 -3.67
N CYS A 146 8.29 -0.59 -4.61
CA CYS A 146 9.20 0.36 -5.24
C CYS A 146 8.42 1.43 -6.02
N VAL A 147 7.38 1.04 -6.77
CA VAL A 147 6.51 1.98 -7.47
C VAL A 147 5.74 2.88 -6.49
N PHE A 148 5.25 2.32 -5.38
CA PHE A 148 4.65 3.12 -4.30
C PHE A 148 5.64 4.14 -3.72
N GLY A 149 6.88 3.72 -3.42
CA GLY A 149 7.94 4.61 -2.94
C GLY A 149 8.28 5.72 -3.95
N LEU A 150 8.31 5.40 -5.24
CA LEU A 150 8.43 6.41 -6.30
C LEU A 150 7.21 7.35 -6.32
N GLY A 151 6.01 6.80 -6.15
CA GLY A 151 4.77 7.56 -6.03
C GLY A 151 4.78 8.56 -4.86
N LEU A 152 5.33 8.18 -3.70
CA LEU A 152 5.52 9.08 -2.56
C LEU A 152 6.40 10.27 -2.94
N TYR A 153 7.54 10.01 -3.58
CA TYR A 153 8.46 11.05 -4.04
C TYR A 153 7.79 11.97 -5.07
N LEU A 154 7.21 11.42 -6.14
CA LEU A 154 6.57 12.19 -7.21
C LEU A 154 5.42 13.06 -6.70
N SER A 155 4.59 12.51 -5.81
CA SER A 155 3.47 13.25 -5.22
C SER A 155 3.96 14.41 -4.35
N ALA A 156 4.97 14.15 -3.51
CA ALA A 156 5.56 15.20 -2.67
C ALA A 156 6.22 16.29 -3.52
N SER A 157 6.97 15.92 -4.56
CA SER A 157 7.61 16.89 -5.47
C SER A 157 6.58 17.75 -6.18
N LEU A 158 5.47 17.17 -6.64
CA LEU A 158 4.38 17.92 -7.27
C LEU A 158 3.72 18.90 -6.29
N ILE A 159 3.47 18.48 -5.06
CA ILE A 159 2.87 19.33 -4.03
C ILE A 159 3.81 20.49 -3.67
N ALA A 160 5.11 20.22 -3.49
CA ALA A 160 6.11 21.24 -3.20
C ALA A 160 6.26 22.25 -4.36
N LEU A 161 6.07 21.81 -5.61
CA LEU A 161 6.10 22.71 -6.77
C LEU A 161 4.91 23.67 -6.81
N VAL A 162 3.73 23.23 -6.41
CA VAL A 162 2.48 24.02 -6.45
C VAL A 162 2.30 24.85 -5.18
N GLN A 163 2.91 24.43 -4.07
CA GLN A 163 2.85 25.09 -2.76
C GLN A 163 4.27 25.37 -2.20
N PRO A 164 5.03 26.28 -2.86
CA PRO A 164 6.40 26.60 -2.45
C PRO A 164 6.50 27.16 -1.02
#